data_AF-A0A2V5RWB6-F1
#
_entry.id   AF-A0A2V5RWB6-F1
#
_cell.length_a   1.000
_cell.length_b   1.000
_cell.length_c   1.000
_cell.angle_alpha   90.00
_cell.angle_beta   90.00
_cell.angle_gamma   90.00
#
_symmetry.space_group_name_H-M   'P 1'
#
loop_
_entity.id
_entity.type
_entity.pdbx_description
1 polymer ?
#
loop_
_entity_poly.entity_id
_entity_poly.type
_entity_poly.pdbx_seq_one_letter_code
_entity_poly.pdbx_strand_id
1 'polypeptide(L)' 'MGTGLVLNVSIDGKQVAAVPRGQTYSGSISPGQHVVSVLLVPNQLNLPPTQKRLSVQAGQTYSFTAMWQGNRVLLM' A
#
# COMPACT_ATOMS: atom_id res chain seq x y z
N MET A 1 -18.56 2.06 15.65
CA MET A 1 -17.63 0.94 15.90
C MET A 1 -16.85 0.70 14.64
N GLY A 2 -15.59 1.13 14.59
CA GLY A 2 -14.75 1.00 13.39
C GLY A 2 -14.35 -0.47 13.20
N THR A 3 -14.57 -1.00 11.99
CA THR A 3 -14.44 -2.42 11.62
C THR A 3 -13.02 -2.99 11.66
N GLY A 4 -12.06 -2.33 12.33
CA GLY A 4 -10.66 -2.74 12.35
C GLY A 4 -9.99 -2.71 10.98
N LEU A 5 -10.54 -1.96 10.02
CA LEU A 5 -10.03 -1.89 8.65
C LEU A 5 -8.63 -1.28 8.62
N VAL A 6 -7.68 -2.04 8.07
CA VAL A 6 -6.31 -1.60 7.82
C VAL A 6 -5.91 -1.90 6.38
N LEU A 7 -4.92 -1.15 5.89
CA LEU A 7 -4.26 -1.39 4.62
C LEU A 7 -2.98 -2.17 4.87
N ASN A 8 -2.95 -3.44 4.46
CA ASN A 8 -1.70 -4.18 4.38
C ASN A 8 -0.90 -3.64 3.20
N VAL A 9 0.31 -3.15 3.48
CA VAL A 9 1.25 -2.64 2.49
C VAL A 9 2.31 -3.70 2.27
N SER A 10 2.56 -4.06 1.02
CA SER A 10 3.61 -5.00 0.62
C SER A 10 4.52 -4.40 -0.44
N ILE A 11 5.80 -4.73 -0.36
CA ILE A 11 6.82 -4.40 -1.35
C ILE A 11 7.34 -5.72 -1.90
N ASP A 12 7.30 -5.89 -3.22
CA ASP A 12 7.73 -7.12 -3.92
C ASP A 12 7.08 -8.39 -3.36
N GLY A 13 5.79 -8.28 -2.97
CA GLY A 13 5.00 -9.37 -2.40
C GLY A 13 5.22 -9.63 -0.91
N LYS A 14 6.19 -8.98 -0.26
CA LYS A 14 6.40 -9.09 1.19
C LYS A 14 5.68 -7.99 1.94
N GLN A 15 4.83 -8.35 2.90
CA GLN A 15 4.16 -7.38 3.76
C GLN A 15 5.19 -6.65 4.64
N VAL A 16 5.11 -5.33 4.65
CA VAL A 16 6.00 -4.44 5.42
C VAL A 16 5.26 -3.64 6.48
N ALA A 17 3.95 -3.43 6.32
CA ALA A 17 3.13 -2.72 7.28
C ALA A 17 1.65 -3.10 7.20
N ALA A 18 0.92 -2.82 8.27
CA ALA A 18 -0.53 -2.72 8.31
C ALA A 18 -0.88 -1.30 8.78
N VAL A 19 -1.49 -0.51 7.92
CA VAL A 19 -1.68 0.93 8.14
C VAL A 19 -3.16 1.22 8.40
N PRO A 20 -3.52 1.67 9.61
CA PRO A 20 -4.88 2.14 9.88
C PRO A 20 -5.24 3.38 9.06
N ARG A 21 -6.54 3.62 8.90
CA ARG A 21 -7.03 4.82 8.22
C ARG A 21 -6.49 6.10 8.90
N GLY A 22 -5.98 7.02 8.09
CA GLY A 22 -5.44 8.30 8.57
C GLY A 22 -4.01 8.21 9.10
N GLN A 23 -3.37 7.04 9.03
CA GLN A 23 -1.95 6.88 9.34
C GLN A 23 -1.10 6.73 8.08
N THR A 24 0.21 6.94 8.26
CA THR A 24 1.21 6.87 7.19
C THR A 24 2.26 5.84 7.55
N TYR A 25 2.65 5.04 6.57
CA TYR A 25 3.85 4.21 6.65
C TYR A 25 5.01 4.91 5.93
N SER A 26 6.18 4.91 6.57
CA SER A 26 7.42 5.38 6.00
C SER A 26 8.49 4.30 6.17
N GLY A 27 9.23 4.02 5.09
CA GLY A 27 10.30 3.04 5.09
C GLY A 27 11.29 3.30 3.96
N SER A 28 12.45 2.67 4.04
CA SER A 28 13.49 2.76 3.01
C SER A 28 13.42 1.55 2.06
N ILE A 29 13.63 1.82 0.77
CA ILE A 29 13.77 0.82 -0.29
C ILE A 29 15.12 1.05 -0.97
N SER A 30 15.80 -0.03 -1.37
CA SER A 30 17.00 0.02 -2.20
C SER A 30 16.71 0.59 -3.59
N PRO A 31 17.67 1.26 -4.26
CA PRO A 31 17.49 1.64 -5.66
C PRO A 31 17.18 0.43 -6.56
N GLY A 32 16.25 0.56 -7.50
CA GLY A 32 15.82 -0.54 -8.37
C GLY A 32 14.34 -0.51 -8.75
N GLN A 33 13.90 -1.57 -9.45
CA GLN A 33 12.50 -1.77 -9.80
C GLN A 33 11.78 -2.52 -8.68
N HIS A 34 10.68 -1.95 -8.21
CA HIS A 34 9.87 -2.52 -7.14
C HIS A 34 8.38 -2.47 -7.49
N VAL A 35 7.61 -3.36 -6.87
CA VAL A 35 6.14 -3.32 -6.90
C VAL A 35 5.63 -3.04 -5.50
N VAL A 36 5.02 -1.89 -5.32
CA VAL A 36 4.25 -1.59 -4.11
C VAL A 36 2.82 -2.10 -4.33
N SER A 37 2.28 -2.79 -3.34
CA SER A 37 0.90 -3.24 -3.37
C SER A 37 0.20 -2.97 -2.05
N VAL A 38 -1.10 -2.69 -2.13
CA VAL A 38 -1.96 -2.50 -0.96
C VAL A 38 -3.20 -3.37 -1.04
N LEU A 39 -3.57 -3.94 0.10
CA LEU A 39 -4.77 -4.73 0.25
C LEU A 39 -5.51 -4.31 1.52
N LEU A 40 -6.78 -4.01 1.37
CA LEU A 40 -7.65 -3.75 2.51
C LEU A 40 -7.99 -5.06 3.23
N VAL A 41 -7.85 -5.07 4.56
CA VAL A 41 -8.22 -6.23 5.38
C VAL A 41 -9.20 -5.86 6.51
N PRO A 42 -10.18 -6.73 6.83
CA PRO A 42 -10.46 -8.02 6.17
C PRO A 42 -10.99 -7.85 4.74
N ASN A 43 -10.47 -8.67 3.81
CA ASN A 43 -10.83 -8.62 2.39
C ASN A 43 -12.07 -9.46 2.09
N GLN A 44 -13.22 -9.07 2.64
CA GLN A 44 -14.46 -9.84 2.56
C GLN A 44 -14.97 -10.05 1.13
N LEU A 45 -14.59 -9.18 0.21
CA LEU A 45 -14.99 -9.22 -1.20
C LEU A 45 -13.98 -9.93 -2.09
N ASN A 46 -12.93 -10.56 -1.52
CA ASN A 46 -11.86 -11.24 -2.25
C ASN A 46 -11.26 -10.39 -3.39
N LEU A 47 -11.10 -9.08 -3.15
CA LEU A 47 -10.56 -8.16 -4.13
C LEU A 47 -9.05 -8.39 -4.33
N PRO A 48 -8.53 -8.24 -5.55
CA PRO A 48 -7.09 -8.28 -5.76
C PRO A 48 -6.40 -7.07 -5.11
N PRO A 49 -5.12 -7.18 -4.72
CA PRO A 49 -4.34 -6.04 -4.27
C PRO A 49 -4.21 -4.99 -5.38
N THR A 50 -4.24 -3.72 -4.99
CA THR A 50 -3.90 -2.63 -5.89
C THR A 50 -2.39 -2.49 -5.94
N GLN A 51 -1.82 -2.41 -7.14
CA GLN A 51 -0.37 -2.40 -7.35
C GLN A 51 0.09 -1.13 -8.05
N LYS A 52 1.32 -0.70 -7.76
CA LYS A 52 2.03 0.37 -8.44
C LYS A 52 3.49 -0.01 -8.62
N ARG A 53 3.97 0.06 -9.85
CA ARG A 53 5.39 -0.14 -10.16
C ARG A 53 6.17 1.13 -9.84
N LEU A 54 7.33 0.96 -9.25
CA LEU A 54 8.19 2.05 -8.83
C LEU A 54 9.63 1.78 -9.27
N SER A 55 10.23 2.76 -9.96
CA SER A 55 11.65 2.78 -10.25
C SER A 55 12.33 3.70 -9.25
N VAL A 56 12.89 3.13 -8.18
CA VAL A 56 13.50 3.89 -7.09
C VAL A 56 14.91 4.33 -7.45
N GLN A 57 15.18 5.61 -7.24
CA GLN A 57 16.52 6.22 -7.35
C GLN A 57 17.08 6.54 -5.96
N ALA A 58 18.41 6.45 -5.84
CA ALA A 58 19.10 6.77 -4.58
C ALA A 58 18.85 8.23 -4.18
N GLY A 59 18.51 8.46 -2.91
CA GLY A 59 18.26 9.80 -2.36
C GLY A 59 16.88 10.39 -2.66
N GLN A 60 16.02 9.68 -3.40
CA GLN A 60 14.68 10.15 -3.73
C GLN A 60 13.62 9.60 -2.76
N THR A 61 12.68 10.47 -2.39
CA THR A 61 11.48 10.09 -1.62
C THR A 61 10.28 9.97 -2.56
N TYR A 62 9.48 8.94 -2.37
CA TYR A 62 8.25 8.69 -3.11
C TYR A 62 7.09 8.58 -2.13
N SER A 63 6.03 9.37 -2.39
CA SER A 63 4.84 9.42 -1.54
C SER A 63 3.63 8.98 -2.35
N PHE A 64 2.84 8.07 -1.77
CA PHE A 64 1.58 7.62 -2.35
C PHE A 64 0.46 7.83 -1.33
N THR A 65 -0.71 8.17 -1.83
CA THR A 65 -1.90 8.23 -0.99
C THR A 65 -2.86 7.12 -1.39
N ALA A 66 -3.28 6.34 -0.39
CA ALA A 66 -4.32 5.34 -0.57
C ALA A 66 -5.70 5.99 -0.47
N MET A 67 -6.49 5.89 -1.53
CA MET A 67 -7.86 6.44 -1.57
C MET A 67 -8.88 5.36 -1.88
N TRP A 68 -10.07 5.50 -1.32
CA TRP A 68 -11.20 4.63 -1.61
C TRP A 68 -11.87 5.05 -2.91
N GLN A 69 -12.15 4.07 -3.78
CA GLN A 69 -13.00 4.24 -4.95
C GLN A 69 -14.00 3.08 -4.98
N GLY A 70 -15.23 3.36 -4.53
CA GLY A 70 -16.23 2.32 -4.27
C GLY A 70 -15.69 1.32 -3.24
N ASN A 71 -15.67 0.04 -3.60
CA ASN A 71 -15.17 -1.04 -2.75
C ASN A 71 -13.65 -1.30 -2.87
N ARG A 72 -12.94 -0.56 -3.73
CA ARG A 72 -11.50 -0.74 -3.98
C ARG A 72 -10.69 0.40 -3.38
N VAL A 73 -9.38 0.18 -3.26
CA VAL A 73 -8.40 1.21 -2.90
C VAL A 73 -7.52 1.51 -4.10
N LEU A 74 -7.22 2.77 -4.35
CA LEU A 74 -6.29 3.24 -5.36
C LEU A 74 -5.03 3.84 -4.73
N LEU A 75 -3.90 3.75 -5.43
CA LEU A 75 -2.65 4.43 -5.09
C LEU A 75 -2.40 5.58 -6.08
N MET A 76 -2.65 6.80 -5.62
CA MET A 76 -2.31 8.01 -6.36
C MET A 76 -0.90 8.48 -6.03
#